data_AF-A0A8S1YHW8-F1
#
_entry.id   AF-A0A8S1YHW8-F1
#
_cell.length_a   1.000
_cell.length_b   1.000
_cell.length_c   1.000
_cell.angle_alpha   90.00
_cell.angle_beta   90.00
_cell.angle_gamma   90.00
#
_symmetry.space_group_name_H-M   'P 1'
#
loop_
_entity.id
_entity.type
_entity.pdbx_description
1 polymer ?
#
loop_
_entity_poly.entity_id
_entity_poly.type
_entity_poly.pdbx_seq_one_letter_code
_entity_poly.pdbx_strand_id
1 'polypeptide(L)'
;MFICCNSNKKAKRKENQNQQAIQQQSNQAKYQIRVSLDQDQHSTNLTNLEGTSDKMNFSTQDVERFILDGKKTIEQERELITRLIELPEKTHIIEFYWAFAYSNYIKDERIHPGEITNNILVEKLRNQKELVSEKDYVLVNDQVWNMLVHIYKGGPMLTIQDLDRKNLEKTLRGFSSPPRDDLDKKQNQFRLLSQLPIKETQIVGLENENYFCYLNSVLQCLMGIRQLNHFLLYSYDQEVQLFIQAYTLLLKKANKMHYKGRVSPNELIKILQKHFSIYEMHDSSELLLFILDKFREELSHNNQLQTTTFIDELFKGQITSFMKCPNCNKTIIHQEVFFDLSLPLLSKCFVQRKLTINECLSNYFKEESIDGEWKCSECNQQSKNIKRGIKISSAPNILILHLKRFQSYPLKKKIKEPVVTDMEINIKNYCATDITYTKYDLSAMIVHSGTIDEGHYVAVVKRNQQFFLFNDDEMERLSYDQISRIDSAYLLIYHRKI
;
A
#
# COMPACT_ATOMS: atom_id res chain seq x y z
N MET A 1 -31.05 -34.79 -47.11
CA MET A 1 -30.42 -35.88 -47.88
C MET A 1 -29.30 -36.44 -46.99
N PHE A 2 -29.39 -37.72 -46.63
CA PHE A 2 -28.50 -38.54 -45.77
C PHE A 2 -28.38 -38.12 -44.27
N ILE A 3 -28.88 -38.80 -43.24
CA ILE A 3 -29.01 -40.22 -42.80
C ILE A 3 -27.98 -40.58 -41.69
N CYS A 4 -28.53 -41.16 -40.61
CA CYS A 4 -27.93 -42.04 -39.59
C CYS A 4 -27.10 -41.40 -38.46
N CYS A 5 -27.18 -41.86 -37.20
CA CYS A 5 -28.08 -42.75 -36.48
C CYS A 5 -27.60 -42.81 -35.00
N ASN A 6 -28.55 -43.00 -34.07
CA ASN A 6 -28.48 -43.82 -32.83
C ASN A 6 -27.28 -43.68 -31.87
N SER A 7 -27.41 -43.72 -30.53
CA SER A 7 -28.35 -44.40 -29.63
C SER A 7 -28.00 -43.94 -28.20
N ASN A 8 -28.92 -43.52 -27.32
CA ASN A 8 -29.90 -44.28 -26.53
C ASN A 8 -29.37 -44.75 -25.14
N LYS A 9 -30.26 -44.59 -24.13
CA LYS A 9 -30.30 -45.10 -22.74
C LYS A 9 -29.67 -44.22 -21.65
N LYS A 10 -30.47 -43.54 -20.80
CA LYS A 10 -31.33 -44.02 -19.67
C LYS A 10 -30.54 -44.44 -18.41
N ALA A 11 -30.67 -43.61 -17.36
CA ALA A 11 -31.40 -43.89 -16.12
C ALA A 11 -30.61 -43.84 -14.80
N LYS A 12 -31.23 -43.13 -13.83
CA LYS A 12 -31.42 -43.48 -12.40
C LYS A 12 -30.15 -43.43 -11.51
N ARG A 13 -30.17 -43.04 -10.22
CA ARG A 13 -31.17 -42.55 -9.25
C ARG A 13 -30.38 -42.33 -7.92
N LYS A 14 -30.95 -41.52 -7.02
CA LYS A 14 -30.84 -41.56 -5.53
C LYS A 14 -29.60 -40.92 -4.90
N GLU A 15 -29.75 -39.89 -4.06
CA GLU A 15 -30.22 -39.91 -2.65
C GLU A 15 -29.27 -40.76 -1.78
N ASN A 16 -28.77 -40.35 -0.61
CA ASN A 16 -29.27 -39.40 0.38
C ASN A 16 -28.19 -39.23 1.48
N GLN A 17 -28.31 -38.14 2.25
CA GLN A 17 -28.11 -38.08 3.71
C GLN A 17 -26.72 -38.38 4.32
N ASN A 18 -26.10 -37.39 5.00
CA ASN A 18 -26.44 -37.11 6.39
C ASN A 18 -25.75 -35.86 6.96
N GLN A 19 -26.57 -35.04 7.63
CA GLN A 19 -26.20 -34.09 8.67
C GLN A 19 -25.72 -34.91 9.91
N GLN A 20 -24.95 -34.44 10.89
CA GLN A 20 -25.25 -33.32 11.79
C GLN A 20 -24.12 -33.22 12.86
N ALA A 21 -23.80 -31.97 13.24
CA ALA A 21 -23.30 -31.46 14.54
C ALA A 21 -21.93 -31.99 15.08
N ILE A 22 -21.02 -31.18 15.63
CA ILE A 22 -21.17 -30.26 16.78
C ILE A 22 -20.11 -29.13 16.74
N GLN A 23 -20.55 -27.96 17.22
CA GLN A 23 -19.81 -26.73 17.51
C GLN A 23 -18.60 -26.90 18.44
N GLN A 24 -17.54 -26.12 18.19
CA GLN A 24 -16.93 -25.26 19.21
C GLN A 24 -16.26 -24.04 18.54
N GLN A 25 -16.56 -22.87 19.11
CA GLN A 25 -16.05 -21.54 18.77
C GLN A 25 -14.52 -21.48 19.01
N SER A 26 -13.69 -20.62 18.41
CA SER A 26 -13.82 -19.16 18.32
C SER A 26 -12.61 -18.57 17.56
N ASN A 27 -12.81 -17.35 17.02
CA ASN A 27 -11.81 -16.32 16.71
C ASN A 27 -10.94 -16.46 15.45
N GLN A 28 -11.53 -16.32 14.26
CA GLN A 28 -10.91 -15.58 13.14
C GLN A 28 -11.97 -14.89 12.26
N ALA A 29 -12.04 -13.57 12.36
CA ALA A 29 -12.66 -12.66 11.40
C ALA A 29 -12.04 -11.27 11.67
N LYS A 30 -11.63 -10.42 10.72
CA LYS A 30 -12.06 -10.20 9.35
C LYS A 30 -10.94 -9.46 8.60
N TYR A 31 -10.60 -9.91 7.39
CA TYR A 31 -10.64 -9.11 6.16
C TYR A 31 -10.87 -10.13 5.04
N GLN A 32 -12.14 -10.42 4.75
CA GLN A 32 -12.49 -11.13 3.53
C GLN A 32 -12.30 -10.13 2.38
N ILE A 33 -11.36 -10.47 1.50
CA ILE A 33 -11.21 -9.92 0.16
C ILE A 33 -12.62 -9.87 -0.45
N ARG A 34 -13.06 -8.70 -0.91
CA ARG A 34 -14.26 -8.59 -1.75
C ARG A 34 -13.92 -9.20 -3.10
N VAL A 35 -14.03 -10.52 -3.19
CA VAL A 35 -14.08 -11.25 -4.44
C VAL A 35 -15.50 -11.09 -4.97
N SER A 36 -15.65 -10.37 -6.07
CA SER A 36 -16.86 -10.46 -6.90
C SER A 36 -16.87 -11.83 -7.57
N LEU A 37 -17.80 -12.67 -7.14
CA LEU A 37 -18.21 -13.90 -7.83
C LEU A 37 -18.99 -13.51 -9.09
N ASP A 38 -18.51 -13.89 -10.28
CA ASP A 38 -19.12 -14.99 -11.05
C ASP A 38 -18.47 -15.20 -12.44
N GLN A 39 -18.59 -16.47 -12.86
CA GLN A 39 -18.22 -17.20 -14.07
C GLN A 39 -18.65 -16.48 -15.38
N ASP A 40 -18.01 -16.58 -16.55
CA ASP A 40 -17.62 -17.79 -17.28
C ASP A 40 -16.69 -17.49 -18.49
N GLN A 41 -16.22 -18.59 -19.08
CA GLN A 41 -15.20 -18.79 -20.11
C GLN A 41 -15.49 -18.17 -21.50
N HIS A 42 -14.46 -17.67 -22.19
CA HIS A 42 -14.03 -18.20 -23.51
C HIS A 42 -12.77 -17.47 -24.04
N SER A 43 -11.85 -18.30 -24.55
CA SER A 43 -10.62 -18.01 -25.27
C SER A 43 -10.86 -17.44 -26.68
N THR A 44 -9.92 -16.64 -27.19
CA THR A 44 -9.28 -16.87 -28.52
C THR A 44 -8.14 -15.90 -28.80
N ASN A 45 -7.07 -16.47 -29.35
CA ASN A 45 -5.83 -15.86 -29.85
C ASN A 45 -6.08 -14.85 -30.98
N LEU A 46 -5.11 -13.94 -31.20
CA LEU A 46 -4.61 -13.63 -32.54
C LEU A 46 -3.23 -12.93 -32.48
N THR A 47 -2.42 -13.28 -33.47
CA THR A 47 -0.96 -13.22 -33.62
C THR A 47 -0.44 -11.93 -34.25
N ASN A 48 0.79 -11.57 -33.83
CA ASN A 48 1.94 -10.97 -34.53
C ASN A 48 1.78 -10.27 -35.90
N LEU A 49 2.44 -9.10 -36.02
CA LEU A 49 3.24 -8.71 -37.18
C LEU A 49 4.52 -7.98 -36.71
N GLU A 50 5.65 -8.48 -37.19
CA GLU A 50 7.03 -8.14 -36.82
C GLU A 50 7.64 -7.02 -37.68
N GLY A 51 8.67 -6.37 -37.10
CA GLY A 51 9.97 -6.14 -37.77
C GLY A 51 10.44 -4.68 -37.77
N THR A 52 11.70 -4.33 -37.48
CA THR A 52 12.91 -5.01 -36.96
C THR A 52 13.89 -3.90 -36.53
N SER A 53 14.59 -4.07 -35.41
CA SER A 53 15.90 -3.44 -35.15
C SER A 53 16.69 -4.27 -34.13
N ASP A 54 17.26 -5.38 -34.61
CA ASP A 54 18.10 -6.28 -33.84
C ASP A 54 19.55 -5.81 -33.80
N LYS A 55 20.05 -5.58 -32.57
CA LYS A 55 21.35 -6.06 -32.04
C LYS A 55 21.74 -5.26 -30.78
N MET A 56 20.98 -5.48 -29.70
CA MET A 56 21.44 -5.50 -28.29
C MET A 56 20.26 -5.81 -27.33
N ASN A 57 19.22 -6.50 -27.81
CA ASN A 57 18.16 -7.09 -26.99
C ASN A 57 18.43 -8.59 -26.86
N PHE A 58 19.42 -8.99 -26.07
CA PHE A 58 19.43 -10.35 -25.54
C PHE A 58 18.63 -10.29 -24.24
N SER A 59 17.32 -10.43 -24.41
CA SER A 59 16.35 -9.97 -23.44
C SER A 59 15.97 -11.09 -22.48
N THR A 60 15.49 -10.70 -21.30
CA THR A 60 14.75 -11.48 -20.30
C THR A 60 13.89 -12.61 -20.89
N GLN A 61 13.42 -12.46 -22.12
CA GLN A 61 12.69 -13.45 -22.90
C GLN A 61 13.42 -14.79 -23.11
N ASP A 62 14.76 -14.83 -23.23
CA ASP A 62 15.47 -16.11 -23.41
C ASP A 62 15.57 -16.89 -22.08
N VAL A 63 15.74 -16.16 -20.97
CA VAL A 63 15.69 -16.73 -19.61
C VAL A 63 14.25 -17.16 -19.26
N GLU A 64 13.25 -16.34 -19.62
CA GLU A 64 11.83 -16.65 -19.45
C GLU A 64 11.39 -17.84 -20.30
N ARG A 65 11.80 -17.90 -21.58
CA ARG A 65 11.55 -19.06 -22.46
C ARG A 65 12.20 -20.32 -21.92
N PHE A 66 13.45 -20.23 -21.45
CA PHE A 66 14.14 -21.37 -20.83
C PHE A 66 13.48 -21.84 -19.53
N ILE A 67 12.96 -20.90 -18.74
CA ILE A 67 12.23 -21.18 -17.50
C ILE A 67 10.90 -21.90 -17.78
N LEU A 68 10.17 -21.47 -18.82
CA LEU A 68 8.82 -21.93 -19.17
C LEU A 68 8.79 -23.27 -19.92
N ASP A 69 9.88 -23.70 -20.53
CA ASP A 69 9.90 -24.95 -21.31
C ASP A 69 9.97 -26.20 -20.42
N GLY A 70 9.06 -27.15 -20.65
CA GLY A 70 8.75 -28.26 -19.73
C GLY A 70 9.69 -29.47 -19.79
N LYS A 71 10.65 -29.50 -20.72
CA LYS A 71 11.67 -30.54 -20.84
C LYS A 71 13.05 -29.91 -21.00
N LYS A 72 13.74 -29.72 -19.89
CA LYS A 72 15.04 -29.04 -19.80
C LYS A 72 16.16 -30.07 -19.96
N THR A 73 17.08 -29.86 -20.89
CA THR A 73 18.34 -30.64 -20.94
C THR A 73 19.45 -29.88 -20.23
N ILE A 74 20.36 -30.62 -19.57
CA ILE A 74 21.52 -30.03 -18.87
C ILE A 74 22.44 -29.30 -19.86
N GLU A 75 22.46 -29.74 -21.11
CA GLU A 75 23.19 -29.09 -22.22
C GLU A 75 22.68 -27.67 -22.51
N GLN A 76 21.35 -27.47 -22.50
CA GLN A 76 20.76 -26.15 -22.69
C GLN A 76 21.02 -25.23 -21.49
N GLU A 77 21.00 -25.78 -20.26
CA GLU A 77 21.34 -25.03 -19.05
C GLU A 77 22.81 -24.59 -19.05
N ARG A 78 23.71 -25.49 -19.47
CA ARG A 78 25.14 -25.22 -19.62
C ARG A 78 25.42 -24.10 -20.61
N GLU A 79 24.78 -24.14 -21.78
CA GLU A 79 24.95 -23.12 -22.81
C GLU A 79 24.47 -21.75 -22.32
N LEU A 80 23.31 -21.71 -21.67
CA LEU A 80 22.73 -20.47 -21.15
C LEU A 80 23.62 -19.87 -20.05
N ILE A 81 24.07 -20.66 -19.07
CA ILE A 81 24.90 -20.12 -17.99
C ILE A 81 26.29 -19.70 -18.44
N THR A 82 26.87 -20.39 -19.43
CA THR A 82 28.18 -20.01 -19.98
C THR A 82 28.10 -18.61 -20.61
N ARG A 83 26.96 -18.26 -21.23
CA ARG A 83 26.73 -16.91 -21.78
C ARG A 83 26.39 -15.88 -20.71
N LEU A 84 25.57 -16.25 -19.72
CA LEU A 84 25.14 -15.32 -18.68
C LEU A 84 26.28 -14.95 -17.72
N ILE A 85 27.20 -15.87 -17.41
CA ILE A 85 28.27 -15.60 -16.42
C ILE A 85 29.32 -14.59 -16.91
N GLU A 86 29.39 -14.34 -18.22
CA GLU A 86 30.29 -13.34 -18.84
C GLU A 86 29.79 -11.89 -18.66
N LEU A 87 28.57 -11.69 -18.17
CA LEU A 87 28.04 -10.36 -17.90
C LEU A 87 28.81 -9.66 -16.75
N PRO A 88 29.12 -8.36 -16.88
CA PRO A 88 30.07 -7.67 -16.00
C PRO A 88 29.54 -7.37 -14.59
N GLU A 89 28.22 -7.27 -14.41
CA GLU A 89 27.62 -6.83 -13.14
C GLU A 89 27.39 -8.01 -12.19
N LYS A 90 28.44 -8.46 -11.51
CA LYS A 90 28.32 -9.47 -10.45
C LYS A 90 27.92 -8.78 -9.14
N THR A 91 26.76 -9.14 -8.60
CA THR A 91 26.07 -8.42 -7.51
C THR A 91 25.64 -9.35 -6.38
N HIS A 92 25.46 -10.63 -6.71
CA HIS A 92 24.98 -11.69 -5.82
C HIS A 92 26.12 -12.62 -5.41
N ILE A 93 26.03 -13.16 -4.19
CA ILE A 93 26.95 -14.18 -3.68
C ILE A 93 26.21 -15.52 -3.52
N ILE A 94 26.83 -16.58 -4.02
CA ILE A 94 26.40 -17.97 -3.83
C ILE A 94 27.46 -18.69 -3.02
N GLU A 95 27.03 -19.54 -2.09
CA GLU A 95 27.93 -20.39 -1.32
C GLU A 95 28.81 -21.28 -2.22
N PHE A 96 30.13 -21.26 -1.96
CA PHE A 96 31.11 -21.91 -2.82
C PHE A 96 30.86 -23.41 -3.00
N TYR A 97 30.49 -24.13 -1.93
CA TYR A 97 30.23 -25.57 -2.01
C TYR A 97 29.05 -25.91 -2.90
N TRP A 98 27.99 -25.09 -2.86
CA TRP A 98 26.84 -25.26 -3.74
C TRP A 98 27.21 -24.96 -5.19
N ALA A 99 27.91 -23.85 -5.44
CA ALA A 99 28.37 -23.47 -6.78
C ALA A 99 29.34 -24.52 -7.37
N PHE A 100 30.18 -25.14 -6.54
CA PHE A 100 31.09 -26.22 -6.93
C PHE A 100 30.32 -27.51 -7.28
N ALA A 101 29.36 -27.91 -6.45
CA ALA A 101 28.49 -29.06 -6.74
C ALA A 101 27.71 -28.86 -8.05
N TYR A 102 27.19 -27.66 -8.26
CA TYR A 102 26.50 -27.25 -9.49
C TYR A 102 27.41 -27.32 -10.73
N SER A 103 28.65 -26.81 -10.63
CA SER A 103 29.62 -26.87 -11.74
C SER A 103 29.95 -28.31 -12.16
N ASN A 104 29.99 -29.25 -11.21
CA ASN A 104 30.22 -30.67 -11.48
C ASN A 104 28.97 -31.34 -12.06
N TYR A 105 27.78 -30.96 -11.59
CA TYR A 105 26.51 -31.44 -12.12
C TYR A 105 26.36 -31.12 -13.61
N ILE A 106 26.67 -29.89 -14.01
CA ILE A 106 26.60 -29.44 -15.42
C ILE A 106 27.63 -30.13 -16.33
N LYS A 107 28.71 -30.68 -15.77
CA LYS A 107 29.78 -31.32 -16.54
C LYS A 107 29.53 -32.81 -16.77
N ASP A 108 29.13 -33.54 -15.73
CA ASP A 108 29.13 -35.01 -15.73
C ASP A 108 27.78 -35.64 -15.32
N GLU A 109 26.74 -34.83 -15.03
CA GLU A 109 25.35 -35.22 -14.71
C GLU A 109 25.13 -36.15 -13.50
N ARG A 110 26.18 -36.48 -12.72
CA ARG A 110 26.10 -37.57 -11.73
C ARG A 110 25.38 -37.22 -10.43
N ILE A 111 25.54 -36.01 -9.92
CA ILE A 111 25.06 -35.63 -8.58
C ILE A 111 24.38 -34.26 -8.66
N HIS A 112 23.09 -34.23 -8.36
CA HIS A 112 22.28 -33.01 -8.33
C HIS A 112 22.67 -32.12 -7.13
N PRO A 113 22.83 -30.79 -7.31
CA PRO A 113 23.33 -29.88 -6.25
C PRO A 113 22.33 -29.62 -5.12
N GLY A 114 21.04 -29.88 -5.35
CA GLY A 114 19.96 -29.58 -4.39
C GLY A 114 19.65 -28.09 -4.31
N GLU A 115 18.88 -27.68 -3.30
CA GLU A 115 18.48 -26.28 -3.10
C GLU A 115 19.68 -25.38 -2.72
N ILE A 116 19.65 -24.13 -3.17
CA ILE A 116 20.64 -23.12 -2.79
C ILE A 116 20.42 -22.77 -1.32
N THR A 117 21.36 -23.07 -0.43
CA THR A 117 21.11 -22.90 1.02
C THR A 117 21.75 -21.66 1.61
N ASN A 118 22.89 -21.16 1.10
CA ASN A 118 23.61 -19.97 1.58
C ASN A 118 23.78 -19.83 3.12
N ASN A 119 23.49 -20.87 3.89
CA ASN A 119 23.27 -20.78 5.33
C ASN A 119 24.61 -20.63 6.06
N ILE A 120 25.66 -21.26 5.54
CA ILE A 120 27.01 -21.14 6.11
C ILE A 120 27.56 -19.71 5.90
N LEU A 121 27.22 -19.06 4.78
CA LEU A 121 27.57 -17.66 4.55
C LEU A 121 26.86 -16.74 5.53
N VAL A 122 25.56 -16.96 5.76
CA VAL A 122 24.80 -16.22 6.77
C VAL A 122 25.39 -16.38 8.16
N GLU A 123 25.77 -17.60 8.56
CA GLU A 123 26.39 -17.85 9.87
C GLU A 123 27.77 -17.22 9.99
N LYS A 124 28.59 -17.26 8.94
CA LYS A 124 29.92 -16.61 8.94
C LYS A 124 29.81 -15.08 8.96
N LEU A 125 28.85 -14.50 8.24
CA LEU A 125 28.54 -13.05 8.28
C LEU A 125 28.05 -12.62 9.67
N ARG A 126 27.19 -13.41 10.31
CA ARG A 126 26.72 -13.15 11.69
C ARG A 126 27.87 -13.16 12.70
N ASN A 127 28.84 -14.05 12.50
CA ASN A 127 30.02 -14.18 13.37
C ASN A 127 31.17 -13.23 13.01
N GLN A 128 30.95 -12.27 12.10
CA GLN A 128 31.94 -11.28 11.64
C GLN A 128 33.25 -11.89 11.13
N LYS A 129 33.20 -13.11 10.58
CA LYS A 129 34.37 -13.74 9.97
C LYS A 129 34.65 -13.14 8.60
N GLU A 130 35.92 -12.96 8.30
CA GLU A 130 36.35 -12.53 6.96
C GLU A 130 36.02 -13.64 5.95
N LEU A 131 35.33 -13.27 4.87
CA LEU A 131 34.91 -14.18 3.81
C LEU A 131 35.82 -14.01 2.59
N VAL A 132 36.27 -15.13 2.05
CA VAL A 132 37.18 -15.17 0.91
C VAL A 132 36.43 -15.62 -0.35
N SER A 133 36.51 -14.82 -1.41
CA SER A 133 35.98 -15.19 -2.73
C SER A 133 36.64 -16.47 -3.25
N GLU A 134 35.88 -17.31 -3.95
CA GLU A 134 36.31 -18.62 -4.51
C GLU A 134 36.75 -19.65 -3.45
N LYS A 135 36.43 -19.40 -2.18
CA LYS A 135 36.63 -20.33 -1.08
C LYS A 135 35.38 -20.44 -0.21
N ASP A 136 34.79 -19.30 0.13
CA ASP A 136 33.55 -19.22 0.90
C ASP A 136 32.34 -18.92 0.01
N TYR A 137 32.49 -18.04 -0.99
CA TYR A 137 31.44 -17.65 -1.91
C TYR A 137 31.93 -17.46 -3.35
N VAL A 138 31.01 -17.46 -4.30
CA VAL A 138 31.22 -17.12 -5.71
C VAL A 138 30.28 -15.98 -6.08
N LEU A 139 30.78 -15.05 -6.90
CA LEU A 139 30.02 -13.91 -7.38
C LEU A 139 29.28 -14.24 -8.69
N VAL A 140 28.00 -13.91 -8.73
CA VAL A 140 27.15 -14.06 -9.92
C VAL A 140 26.36 -12.78 -10.17
N ASN A 141 25.95 -12.57 -11.42
CA ASN A 141 25.06 -11.46 -11.76
C ASN A 141 23.59 -11.80 -11.47
N ASP A 142 22.74 -10.79 -11.54
CA ASP A 142 21.30 -10.88 -11.28
C ASP A 142 20.60 -11.93 -12.15
N GLN A 143 20.99 -12.06 -13.42
CA GLN A 143 20.35 -13.01 -14.34
C GLN A 143 20.69 -14.46 -14.00
N VAL A 144 21.96 -14.73 -13.67
CA VAL A 144 22.40 -16.05 -13.20
C VAL A 144 21.72 -16.38 -11.86
N TRP A 145 21.63 -15.44 -10.92
CA TRP A 145 20.96 -15.65 -9.64
C TRP A 145 19.48 -16.00 -9.82
N ASN A 146 18.74 -15.20 -10.59
CA ASN A 146 17.31 -15.41 -10.83
C ASN A 146 17.03 -16.76 -11.50
N MET A 147 17.86 -17.14 -12.47
CA MET A 147 17.75 -18.42 -13.15
C MET A 147 18.00 -19.59 -12.18
N LEU A 148 19.08 -19.55 -11.40
CA LEU A 148 19.46 -20.61 -10.47
C LEU A 148 18.43 -20.79 -9.34
N VAL A 149 17.93 -19.70 -8.75
CA VAL A 149 16.89 -19.76 -7.70
C VAL A 149 15.58 -20.32 -8.26
N HIS A 150 15.24 -19.98 -9.49
CA HIS A 150 14.02 -20.51 -10.10
C HIS A 150 14.08 -22.02 -10.34
N ILE A 151 15.24 -22.52 -10.79
CA ILE A 151 15.43 -23.94 -11.14
C ILE A 151 15.64 -24.79 -9.89
N TYR A 152 16.58 -24.40 -9.04
CA TYR A 152 17.02 -25.21 -7.90
C TYR A 152 16.29 -24.89 -6.61
N LYS A 153 15.57 -23.76 -6.55
CA LYS A 153 14.90 -23.25 -5.34
C LYS A 153 15.91 -22.99 -4.21
N GLY A 154 15.45 -22.34 -3.15
CA GLY A 154 16.26 -22.04 -1.96
C GLY A 154 16.48 -20.56 -1.71
N GLY A 155 17.50 -20.26 -0.91
CA GLY A 155 17.83 -18.97 -0.32
C GLY A 155 18.55 -19.18 1.02
N PRO A 156 19.00 -18.10 1.69
CA PRO A 156 18.65 -16.71 1.43
C PRO A 156 19.51 -16.02 0.37
N MET A 157 18.93 -15.02 -0.28
CA MET A 157 19.63 -14.12 -1.21
C MET A 157 20.63 -13.26 -0.46
N LEU A 158 21.88 -13.26 -0.92
CA LEU A 158 22.96 -12.46 -0.39
C LEU A 158 23.65 -11.71 -1.53
N THR A 159 24.12 -10.51 -1.24
CA THR A 159 24.74 -9.58 -2.19
C THR A 159 26.13 -9.15 -1.72
N ILE A 160 26.91 -8.53 -2.60
CA ILE A 160 28.22 -7.94 -2.22
C ILE A 160 28.05 -6.94 -1.07
N GLN A 161 26.92 -6.23 -1.00
CA GLN A 161 26.65 -5.25 0.05
C GLN A 161 26.57 -5.87 1.45
N ASP A 162 26.20 -7.16 1.54
CA ASP A 162 26.14 -7.90 2.79
C ASP A 162 27.54 -8.20 3.38
N LEU A 163 28.60 -8.08 2.57
CA LEU A 163 29.98 -8.24 3.00
C LEU A 163 30.49 -7.03 3.82
N ASP A 164 29.85 -5.85 3.73
CA ASP A 164 30.40 -4.56 4.20
C ASP A 164 29.70 -3.96 5.45
N ARG A 165 29.19 -4.83 6.33
CA ARG A 165 28.34 -4.47 7.49
C ARG A 165 29.03 -3.67 8.63
N LYS A 166 30.36 -3.47 8.60
CA LYS A 166 31.11 -2.82 9.70
C LYS A 166 30.90 -1.30 9.86
N ASN A 167 30.36 -0.59 8.85
CA ASN A 167 30.18 0.87 8.92
C ASN A 167 28.83 1.36 9.50
N LEU A 168 27.82 0.49 9.58
CA LEU A 168 26.46 0.89 9.95
C LEU A 168 26.32 1.11 11.48
N GLU A 169 26.97 0.29 12.31
CA GLU A 169 26.84 0.31 13.77
C GLU A 169 27.59 1.46 14.45
N LYS A 170 28.64 2.00 13.80
CA LYS A 170 29.45 3.10 14.34
C LYS A 170 28.73 4.45 14.34
N THR A 171 27.70 4.58 13.49
CA THR A 171 26.90 5.81 13.34
C THR A 171 25.75 5.89 14.37
N LEU A 172 25.35 4.76 14.96
CA LEU A 172 24.14 4.65 15.77
C LEU A 172 24.36 4.86 17.29
N ARG A 173 25.59 4.76 17.81
CA ARG A 173 25.88 4.86 19.26
C ARG A 173 25.94 6.30 19.82
N GLY A 174 25.63 7.33 19.02
CA GLY A 174 25.82 8.74 19.39
C GLY A 174 24.66 9.44 20.11
N PHE A 175 23.50 8.81 20.28
CA PHE A 175 22.32 9.46 20.83
C PHE A 175 21.54 8.53 21.76
N SER A 176 21.56 8.81 23.06
CA SER A 176 20.65 8.19 24.03
C SER A 176 19.91 9.27 24.82
N SER A 177 18.68 8.97 25.24
CA SER A 177 17.84 9.85 26.05
C SER A 177 17.07 9.04 27.12
N PRO A 178 16.65 9.69 28.22
CA PRO A 178 16.30 9.04 29.49
C PRO A 178 14.79 8.70 29.62
N PRO A 179 14.37 7.96 30.68
CA PRO A 179 13.05 7.33 30.76
C PRO A 179 11.94 8.24 31.32
N ARG A 180 10.67 7.83 31.14
CA ARG A 180 9.45 8.57 31.47
C ARG A 180 8.46 7.74 32.29
N ASP A 181 7.72 8.44 33.17
CA ASP A 181 6.52 7.97 33.85
C ASP A 181 5.19 8.63 33.35
N ASP A 182 4.18 7.76 33.39
CA ASP A 182 2.71 7.73 33.28
C ASP A 182 1.77 8.87 32.78
N LEU A 183 1.10 8.52 31.67
CA LEU A 183 -0.32 8.18 31.40
C LEU A 183 -1.54 9.14 31.43
N ASP A 184 -1.50 10.37 31.96
CA ASP A 184 -2.67 11.30 31.81
C ASP A 184 -2.45 12.45 30.79
N LYS A 185 -1.44 12.31 29.91
CA LYS A 185 -0.94 13.40 29.04
C LYS A 185 -1.40 13.36 27.58
N LYS A 186 -2.10 12.32 27.11
CA LYS A 186 -2.21 12.04 25.66
C LYS A 186 -2.90 13.12 24.81
N GLN A 187 -3.93 13.81 25.30
CA GLN A 187 -4.52 14.96 24.58
C GLN A 187 -3.71 16.27 24.73
N ASN A 188 -3.01 16.45 25.87
CA ASN A 188 -2.14 17.61 26.09
C ASN A 188 -0.80 17.49 25.33
N GLN A 189 -0.36 16.28 25.02
CA GLN A 189 0.89 16.01 24.31
C GLN A 189 0.84 16.44 22.84
N PHE A 190 -0.33 16.34 22.18
CA PHE A 190 -0.54 16.85 20.83
C PHE A 190 -0.60 18.38 20.74
N ARG A 191 -1.16 19.05 21.77
CA ARG A 191 -1.06 20.51 21.91
C ARG A 191 0.40 20.95 22.04
N LEU A 192 1.23 20.21 22.77
CA LEU A 192 2.67 20.49 22.80
C LEU A 192 3.33 20.27 21.43
N LEU A 193 3.07 19.17 20.72
CA LEU A 193 3.70 18.89 19.42
C LEU A 193 3.32 19.90 18.33
N SER A 194 2.10 20.41 18.33
CA SER A 194 1.67 21.46 17.40
C SER A 194 2.27 22.85 17.70
N GLN A 195 2.71 23.09 18.94
CA GLN A 195 3.32 24.34 19.40
C GLN A 195 4.85 24.31 19.44
N LEU A 196 5.45 23.11 19.43
CA LEU A 196 6.90 22.94 19.35
C LEU A 196 7.39 23.26 17.94
N PRO A 197 8.58 23.87 17.77
CA PRO A 197 9.20 24.08 16.47
C PRO A 197 9.68 22.74 15.91
N ILE A 198 8.75 21.94 15.42
CA ILE A 198 9.04 20.67 14.75
C ILE A 198 9.69 20.98 13.42
N LYS A 199 10.93 20.53 13.24
CA LYS A 199 11.64 20.61 11.96
C LYS A 199 10.84 19.86 10.89
N GLU A 200 10.49 20.59 9.83
CA GLU A 200 9.84 19.98 8.65
C GLU A 200 10.84 19.13 7.87
N THR A 201 10.33 18.09 7.22
CA THR A 201 11.11 17.31 6.26
C THR A 201 11.54 18.23 5.11
N GLN A 202 12.77 18.05 4.65
CA GLN A 202 13.31 18.80 3.51
C GLN A 202 12.43 18.62 2.26
N ILE A 203 12.32 19.68 1.46
CA ILE A 203 11.58 19.68 0.20
C ILE A 203 12.44 18.99 -0.86
N VAL A 204 12.08 17.75 -1.19
CA VAL A 204 12.77 16.86 -2.14
C VAL A 204 11.76 16.13 -3.01
N GLY A 205 12.16 15.78 -4.22
CA GLY A 205 11.43 14.93 -5.14
C GLY A 205 11.71 13.45 -4.85
N LEU A 206 10.82 12.57 -5.32
CA LEU A 206 10.99 11.12 -5.22
C LEU A 206 11.23 10.53 -6.61
N GLU A 207 12.35 9.83 -6.76
CA GLU A 207 12.70 9.21 -8.04
C GLU A 207 11.64 8.17 -8.43
N ASN A 208 11.21 8.20 -9.69
CA ASN A 208 10.24 7.25 -10.23
C ASN A 208 10.89 6.41 -11.33
N GLU A 209 11.43 5.26 -10.94
CA GLU A 209 12.10 4.34 -11.87
C GLU A 209 11.10 3.47 -12.66
N ASN A 210 9.82 3.40 -12.25
CA ASN A 210 8.79 2.53 -12.84
C ASN A 210 7.38 3.18 -12.79
N TYR A 211 6.35 2.45 -12.34
CA TYR A 211 4.96 2.91 -12.20
C TYR A 211 4.64 3.43 -10.80
N PHE A 212 5.60 4.07 -10.11
CA PHE A 212 5.50 4.39 -8.68
C PHE A 212 4.86 5.75 -8.36
N CYS A 213 4.27 6.46 -9.31
CA CYS A 213 3.67 7.78 -9.04
C CYS A 213 2.56 7.73 -7.97
N TYR A 214 1.80 6.62 -7.89
CA TYR A 214 0.83 6.39 -6.80
C TYR A 214 1.51 6.30 -5.42
N LEU A 215 2.68 5.66 -5.35
CA LEU A 215 3.49 5.57 -4.14
C LEU A 215 4.12 6.92 -3.78
N ASN A 216 4.75 7.57 -4.76
CA ASN A 216 5.41 8.85 -4.55
C ASN A 216 4.43 9.91 -4.05
N SER A 217 3.23 9.99 -4.64
CA SER A 217 2.21 10.93 -4.20
C SER A 217 1.74 10.68 -2.75
N VAL A 218 1.56 9.42 -2.34
CA VAL A 218 1.23 9.04 -0.96
C VAL A 218 2.37 9.37 0.00
N LEU A 219 3.61 9.00 -0.34
CA LEU A 219 4.78 9.28 0.49
C LEU A 219 5.00 10.79 0.67
N GLN A 220 4.83 11.59 -0.39
CA GLN A 220 4.93 13.05 -0.31
C GLN A 220 3.88 13.64 0.64
N CYS A 221 2.66 13.10 0.64
CA CYS A 221 1.63 13.51 1.60
C CYS A 221 2.04 13.18 3.04
N LEU A 222 2.48 11.94 3.30
CA LEU A 222 2.90 11.49 4.64
C LEU A 222 4.14 12.26 5.15
N MET A 223 5.12 12.51 4.27
CA MET A 223 6.30 13.34 4.56
C MET A 223 5.93 14.79 4.92
N GLY A 224 4.68 15.21 4.69
CA GLY A 224 4.15 16.51 5.10
C GLY A 224 3.53 16.57 6.46
N ILE A 225 3.28 15.42 7.06
CA ILE A 225 2.66 15.32 8.36
C ILE A 225 3.76 15.43 9.41
N ARG A 226 4.03 16.66 9.83
CA ARG A 226 5.13 16.99 10.75
C ARG A 226 5.08 16.18 12.05
N GLN A 227 3.89 16.00 12.61
CA GLN A 227 3.70 15.25 13.85
C GLN A 227 4.07 13.78 13.70
N LEU A 228 3.65 13.15 12.59
CA LEU A 228 4.03 11.77 12.23
C LEU A 228 5.54 11.64 12.10
N ASN A 229 6.14 12.51 11.28
CA ASN A 229 7.57 12.41 10.97
C ASN A 229 8.45 12.67 12.18
N HIS A 230 8.07 13.63 13.03
CA HIS A 230 8.77 13.90 14.27
C HIS A 230 8.71 12.71 15.23
N PHE A 231 7.52 12.13 15.40
CA PHE A 231 7.34 10.96 16.26
C PHE A 231 8.21 9.78 15.80
N LEU A 232 8.16 9.44 14.51
CA LEU A 232 8.91 8.31 13.96
C LEU A 232 10.43 8.54 13.94
N LEU A 233 10.90 9.79 13.81
CA LEU A 233 12.33 10.10 13.79
C LEU A 233 12.96 10.17 15.19
N TYR A 234 12.23 10.68 16.19
CA TYR A 234 12.84 11.10 17.47
C TYR A 234 12.23 10.45 18.70
N SER A 235 10.98 9.98 18.63
CA SER A 235 10.24 9.47 19.79
C SER A 235 10.07 7.96 19.79
N TYR A 236 10.40 7.28 18.69
CA TYR A 236 10.23 5.85 18.52
C TYR A 236 11.59 5.14 18.49
N ASP A 237 11.77 4.16 19.37
CA ASP A 237 12.95 3.30 19.35
C ASP A 237 12.87 2.35 18.15
N GLN A 238 13.81 2.51 17.22
CA GLN A 238 13.70 1.97 15.88
C GLN A 238 14.06 0.48 15.79
N GLU A 239 14.51 -0.16 16.88
CA GLU A 239 15.30 -1.39 16.81
C GLU A 239 14.58 -2.65 16.29
N VAL A 240 13.26 -2.67 16.06
CA VAL A 240 12.54 -3.94 15.81
C VAL A 240 11.65 -3.99 14.54
N GLN A 241 11.36 -2.86 13.89
CA GLN A 241 10.26 -2.81 12.91
C GLN A 241 10.70 -2.33 11.50
N LEU A 242 10.63 -3.22 10.51
CA LEU A 242 11.23 -3.04 9.18
C LEU A 242 10.60 -1.89 8.38
N PHE A 243 9.28 -1.74 8.41
CA PHE A 243 8.59 -0.72 7.62
C PHE A 243 8.82 0.69 8.18
N ILE A 244 8.73 0.87 9.50
CA ILE A 244 9.07 2.13 10.17
C ILE A 244 10.55 2.48 9.95
N GLN A 245 11.46 1.51 10.01
CA GLN A 245 12.88 1.75 9.69
C GLN A 245 13.06 2.24 8.26
N ALA A 246 12.42 1.59 7.28
CA ALA A 246 12.50 2.00 5.88
C ALA A 246 11.94 3.42 5.67
N TYR A 247 10.79 3.73 6.28
CA TYR A 247 10.20 5.07 6.19
C TYR A 247 11.07 6.14 6.86
N THR A 248 11.61 5.86 8.05
CA THR A 248 12.47 6.82 8.74
C THR A 248 13.81 7.00 8.05
N LEU A 249 14.33 5.98 7.37
CA LEU A 249 15.50 6.09 6.51
C LEU A 249 15.23 7.02 5.32
N LEU A 250 14.06 6.92 4.68
CA LEU A 250 13.63 7.87 3.65
C LEU A 250 13.63 9.30 4.18
N LEU A 251 13.04 9.54 5.37
CA LEU A 251 13.06 10.87 6.00
C LEU A 251 14.49 11.36 6.29
N LYS A 252 15.37 10.48 6.79
CA LYS A 252 16.78 10.80 7.06
C LYS A 252 17.54 11.14 5.76
N LYS A 253 17.31 10.40 4.68
CA LYS A 253 17.88 10.68 3.34
C LYS A 253 17.38 12.04 2.82
N ALA A 254 16.07 12.27 2.84
CA ALA A 254 15.46 13.53 2.45
C ALA A 254 16.06 14.72 3.20
N ASN A 255 16.19 14.61 4.53
CA ASN A 255 16.73 15.69 5.37
C ASN A 255 18.22 15.98 5.16
N LYS A 256 18.98 15.10 4.49
CA LYS A 256 20.37 15.33 4.11
C LYS A 256 20.52 15.95 2.72
N MET A 257 19.49 15.89 1.88
CA MET A 257 19.54 16.46 0.54
C MET A 257 19.46 17.99 0.57
N HIS A 258 19.94 18.59 -0.51
CA HIS A 258 19.73 20.01 -0.76
C HIS A 258 18.26 20.29 -1.11
N TYR A 259 17.86 21.56 -1.01
CA TYR A 259 16.55 22.02 -1.47
C TYR A 259 16.32 21.62 -2.93
N LYS A 260 15.15 21.00 -3.20
CA LYS A 260 14.80 20.43 -4.50
C LYS A 260 15.74 19.31 -5.00
N GLY A 261 16.45 18.64 -4.09
CA GLY A 261 17.13 17.38 -4.41
C GLY A 261 16.14 16.24 -4.65
N ARG A 262 16.64 15.06 -5.01
CA ARG A 262 15.84 13.85 -5.27
C ARG A 262 16.29 12.69 -4.40
N VAL A 263 15.35 11.82 -4.03
CA VAL A 263 15.61 10.65 -3.19
C VAL A 263 14.78 9.47 -3.69
N SER A 264 15.41 8.32 -3.91
CA SER A 264 14.67 7.08 -4.14
C SER A 264 14.18 6.44 -2.82
N PRO A 265 12.89 6.02 -2.73
CA PRO A 265 12.32 5.27 -1.61
C PRO A 265 12.57 3.75 -1.72
N ASN A 266 13.74 3.32 -2.20
CA ASN A 266 14.11 1.92 -2.47
C ASN A 266 13.76 0.93 -1.36
N GLU A 267 14.02 1.28 -0.10
CA GLU A 267 13.78 0.39 1.04
C GLU A 267 12.28 0.16 1.29
N LEU A 268 11.44 1.16 1.03
CA LEU A 268 9.99 1.00 1.10
C LEU A 268 9.46 0.20 -0.09
N ILE A 269 9.98 0.45 -1.30
CA ILE A 269 9.62 -0.32 -2.50
C ILE A 269 9.90 -1.81 -2.28
N LYS A 270 11.07 -2.16 -1.73
CA LYS A 270 11.46 -3.55 -1.42
C LYS A 270 10.52 -4.25 -0.43
N ILE A 271 9.89 -3.51 0.47
CA ILE A 271 8.92 -4.06 1.43
C ILE A 271 7.53 -4.15 0.78
N LEU A 272 7.11 -3.09 0.08
CA LEU A 272 5.79 -2.97 -0.53
C LEU A 272 5.59 -3.89 -1.75
N GLN A 273 6.65 -4.25 -2.47
CA GLN A 273 6.59 -5.17 -3.62
C GLN A 273 6.02 -6.55 -3.27
N LYS A 274 5.98 -6.92 -1.98
CA LYS A 274 5.32 -8.16 -1.50
C LYS A 274 3.80 -8.10 -1.60
N HIS A 275 3.23 -6.89 -1.67
CA HIS A 275 1.79 -6.63 -1.63
C HIS A 275 1.28 -5.89 -2.86
N PHE A 276 2.13 -5.06 -3.48
CA PHE A 276 1.81 -4.28 -4.68
C PHE A 276 2.78 -4.64 -5.80
N SER A 277 2.26 -5.01 -6.97
CA SER A 277 3.08 -5.26 -8.15
C SER A 277 3.84 -3.98 -8.55
N ILE A 278 5.14 -4.10 -8.78
CA ILE A 278 5.99 -2.99 -9.25
C ILE A 278 5.80 -2.69 -10.76
N TYR A 279 5.13 -3.59 -11.47
CA TYR A 279 4.91 -3.52 -12.92
C TYR A 279 3.56 -2.89 -13.29
N GLU A 280 2.75 -2.52 -12.29
CA GLU A 280 1.41 -1.98 -12.50
C GLU A 280 1.16 -0.77 -11.61
N MET A 281 0.26 0.11 -12.04
CA MET A 281 -0.22 1.21 -11.20
C MET A 281 -1.28 0.70 -10.22
N HIS A 282 -1.26 1.24 -9.00
CA HIS A 282 -2.25 0.92 -7.97
C HIS A 282 -3.03 2.16 -7.51
N ASP A 283 -4.11 1.92 -6.77
CA ASP A 283 -4.93 2.97 -6.18
C ASP A 283 -4.20 3.62 -4.98
N SER A 284 -3.94 4.93 -5.07
CA SER A 284 -3.26 5.67 -3.99
C SER A 284 -4.06 5.71 -2.69
N SER A 285 -5.39 5.57 -2.72
CA SER A 285 -6.23 5.49 -1.52
C SER A 285 -6.06 4.16 -0.79
N GLU A 286 -5.99 3.06 -1.54
CA GLU A 286 -5.73 1.72 -1.00
C GLU A 286 -4.32 1.66 -0.40
N LEU A 287 -3.32 2.17 -1.13
CA LEU A 287 -1.95 2.23 -0.64
C LEU A 287 -1.85 3.06 0.65
N LEU A 288 -2.49 4.24 0.71
CA LEU A 288 -2.44 5.09 1.90
C LEU A 288 -2.98 4.36 3.13
N LEU A 289 -4.14 3.72 3.01
CA LEU A 289 -4.73 2.95 4.11
C LEU A 289 -3.87 1.75 4.49
N PHE A 290 -3.28 1.06 3.51
CA PHE A 290 -2.33 -0.02 3.76
C PHE A 290 -1.11 0.46 4.55
N ILE A 291 -0.51 1.60 4.18
CA ILE A 291 0.63 2.18 4.88
C ILE A 291 0.25 2.58 6.31
N LEU A 292 -0.91 3.19 6.52
CA LEU A 292 -1.39 3.53 7.86
C LEU A 292 -1.59 2.28 8.72
N ASP A 293 -2.11 1.19 8.15
CA ASP A 293 -2.28 -0.06 8.87
C ASP A 293 -0.93 -0.71 9.21
N LYS A 294 0.05 -0.67 8.29
CA LYS A 294 1.43 -1.13 8.57
C LYS A 294 2.10 -0.34 9.69
N PHE A 295 1.93 0.98 9.73
CA PHE A 295 2.41 1.75 10.88
C PHE A 295 1.70 1.33 12.17
N ARG A 296 0.38 1.08 12.16
CA ARG A 296 -0.36 0.64 13.35
C ARG A 296 0.10 -0.72 13.84
N GLU A 297 0.24 -1.69 12.93
CA GLU A 297 0.71 -3.03 13.21
C GLU A 297 2.07 -2.99 13.93
N GLU A 298 3.06 -2.33 13.33
CA GLU A 298 4.41 -2.27 13.87
C GLU A 298 4.51 -1.46 15.18
N LEU A 299 3.74 -0.36 15.33
CA LEU A 299 3.72 0.43 16.57
C LEU A 299 3.00 -0.30 17.72
N SER A 300 2.02 -1.16 17.42
CA SER A 300 1.28 -1.91 18.43
C SER A 300 2.12 -3.00 19.09
N HIS A 301 3.09 -3.58 18.36
CA HIS A 301 3.93 -4.67 18.86
C HIS A 301 4.81 -4.27 20.05
N ASN A 302 5.15 -2.97 20.17
CA ASN A 302 6.01 -2.48 21.25
C ASN A 302 5.25 -2.18 22.55
N ASN A 303 3.91 -2.10 22.53
CA ASN A 303 3.10 -1.74 23.70
C ASN A 303 1.89 -2.66 23.84
N GLN A 304 2.11 -3.93 24.25
CA GLN A 304 1.04 -4.92 24.46
C GLN A 304 -0.08 -4.45 25.42
N LEU A 305 0.18 -3.42 26.25
CA LEU A 305 -0.77 -2.84 27.20
C LEU A 305 -1.56 -1.64 26.65
N GLN A 306 -1.14 -1.01 25.55
CA GLN A 306 -1.84 0.15 24.99
C GLN A 306 -2.75 -0.26 23.82
N THR A 307 -4.04 0.03 23.95
CA THR A 307 -5.07 -0.26 22.95
C THR A 307 -5.09 0.74 21.78
N THR A 308 -4.28 1.81 21.83
CA THR A 308 -4.25 2.89 20.84
C THR A 308 -2.81 3.28 20.51
N THR A 309 -2.53 3.40 19.21
CA THR A 309 -1.23 3.79 18.66
C THR A 309 -1.20 5.29 18.35
N PHE A 310 -0.02 5.84 18.09
CA PHE A 310 0.11 7.24 17.64
C PHE A 310 -0.60 7.49 16.29
N ILE A 311 -0.69 6.48 15.42
CA ILE A 311 -1.47 6.58 14.18
C ILE A 311 -2.96 6.69 14.47
N ASP A 312 -3.45 5.96 15.48
CA ASP A 312 -4.83 6.12 15.92
C ASP A 312 -5.07 7.54 16.45
N GLU A 313 -4.15 8.10 17.25
CA GLU A 313 -4.27 9.48 17.74
C GLU A 313 -4.31 10.52 16.61
N LEU A 314 -3.63 10.28 15.49
CA LEU A 314 -3.59 11.19 14.34
C LEU A 314 -4.82 11.06 13.44
N PHE A 315 -5.14 9.85 12.99
CA PHE A 315 -6.03 9.62 11.86
C PHE A 315 -7.36 8.96 12.25
N LYS A 316 -7.48 8.36 13.44
CA LYS A 316 -8.69 7.64 13.83
C LYS A 316 -9.82 8.61 14.15
N GLY A 317 -10.90 8.49 13.39
CA GLY A 317 -12.20 9.06 13.72
C GLY A 317 -13.21 7.98 14.12
N GLN A 318 -14.36 8.42 14.63
CA GLN A 318 -15.51 7.56 14.86
C GLN A 318 -16.78 8.21 14.31
N ILE A 319 -17.56 7.40 13.59
CA ILE A 319 -18.91 7.73 13.15
C ILE A 319 -19.90 6.94 14.00
N THR A 320 -20.98 7.60 14.37
CA THR A 320 -22.15 7.00 14.98
C THR A 320 -23.29 7.04 13.98
N SER A 321 -23.76 5.87 13.57
CA SER A 321 -25.00 5.72 12.81
C SER A 321 -26.17 5.53 13.77
N PHE A 322 -27.31 6.12 13.45
CA PHE A 322 -28.51 6.05 14.26
C PHE A 322 -29.75 5.83 13.39
N MET A 323 -30.67 5.02 13.91
CA MET A 323 -31.95 4.71 13.29
C MET A 323 -33.02 4.64 14.36
N LYS A 324 -34.16 5.30 14.15
CA LYS A 324 -35.28 5.26 15.09
C LYS A 324 -36.37 4.33 14.56
N CYS A 325 -36.75 3.33 15.36
CA CYS A 325 -37.88 2.47 15.02
C CYS A 325 -39.20 3.26 15.14
N PRO A 326 -40.06 3.29 14.10
CA PRO A 326 -41.33 4.01 14.14
C PRO A 326 -42.35 3.36 15.07
N ASN A 327 -42.22 2.06 15.33
CA ASN A 327 -43.23 1.32 16.08
C ASN A 327 -42.99 1.35 17.60
N CYS A 328 -41.76 1.10 18.05
CA CYS A 328 -41.41 1.09 19.48
C CYS A 328 -40.64 2.34 19.93
N ASN A 329 -40.36 3.29 19.03
CA ASN A 329 -39.58 4.51 19.29
C ASN A 329 -38.14 4.32 19.79
N LYS A 330 -37.65 3.08 19.91
CA LYS A 330 -36.27 2.80 20.31
C LYS A 330 -35.30 3.22 19.19
N THR A 331 -34.22 3.88 19.60
CA THR A 331 -33.14 4.30 18.69
C THR A 331 -32.01 3.28 18.75
N ILE A 332 -31.69 2.70 17.60
CA ILE A 332 -30.56 1.79 17.42
C ILE A 332 -29.37 2.62 16.98
N ILE A 333 -28.25 2.44 17.69
CA ILE A 333 -27.03 3.21 17.51
C ILE A 333 -25.90 2.21 17.23
N HIS A 334 -25.12 2.46 16.17
CA HIS A 334 -23.95 1.66 15.82
C HIS A 334 -22.75 2.57 15.60
N GLN A 335 -21.63 2.24 16.21
CA GLN A 335 -20.39 3.01 16.15
C GLN A 335 -19.34 2.31 15.30
N GLU A 336 -18.74 3.07 14.39
CA GLU A 336 -17.73 2.60 13.45
C GLU A 336 -16.50 3.50 13.52
N VAL A 337 -15.33 2.91 13.45
CA VAL A 337 -14.06 3.61 13.34
C VAL A 337 -13.77 3.88 11.87
N PHE A 338 -13.21 5.05 11.56
CA PHE A 338 -12.74 5.38 10.21
C PHE A 338 -11.35 6.02 10.24
N PHE A 339 -10.60 5.87 9.14
CA PHE A 339 -9.32 6.56 8.89
C PHE A 339 -9.43 7.54 7.72
N ASP A 340 -10.39 7.30 6.81
CA ASP A 340 -10.81 8.20 5.76
C ASP A 340 -12.34 8.28 5.68
N LEU A 341 -12.85 9.35 5.07
CA LEU A 341 -14.24 9.44 4.63
C LEU A 341 -14.27 9.34 3.10
N SER A 342 -14.71 8.19 2.60
CA SER A 342 -14.89 7.97 1.16
C SER A 342 -16.22 8.57 0.68
N LEU A 343 -16.18 9.79 0.14
CA LEU A 343 -17.31 10.61 -0.27
C LEU A 343 -17.80 10.22 -1.69
N PRO A 344 -19.09 9.86 -1.86
CA PRO A 344 -19.67 9.64 -3.18
C PRO A 344 -19.86 10.98 -3.91
N LEU A 345 -19.54 10.99 -5.20
CA LEU A 345 -19.75 12.15 -6.07
C LEU A 345 -21.11 12.03 -6.75
N LEU A 346 -22.13 12.69 -6.20
CA LEU A 346 -23.46 12.74 -6.81
C LEU A 346 -23.60 14.01 -7.65
N SER A 347 -23.44 13.88 -8.97
CA SER A 347 -23.80 14.95 -9.89
C SER A 347 -25.32 14.99 -10.04
N LYS A 348 -25.97 16.01 -9.46
CA LYS A 348 -27.43 16.16 -9.51
C LYS A 348 -27.92 16.98 -10.70
N CYS A 349 -27.07 17.34 -11.66
CA CYS A 349 -27.46 18.27 -12.72
C CYS A 349 -26.97 17.84 -14.10
N PHE A 350 -27.86 17.99 -15.09
CA PHE A 350 -27.55 17.96 -16.53
C PHE A 350 -26.78 19.22 -17.00
N VAL A 351 -26.47 20.14 -16.08
CA VAL A 351 -25.70 21.36 -16.34
C VAL A 351 -24.32 21.20 -15.73
N GLN A 352 -23.27 21.52 -16.49
CA GLN A 352 -21.87 21.50 -16.07
C GLN A 352 -21.61 22.52 -14.94
N ARG A 353 -21.93 22.14 -13.71
CA ARG A 353 -21.60 22.90 -12.50
C ARG A 353 -20.49 22.16 -11.76
N LYS A 354 -19.53 22.92 -11.21
CA LYS A 354 -18.51 22.35 -10.31
C LYS A 354 -19.14 21.95 -8.99
N LEU A 355 -18.86 20.73 -8.52
CA LEU A 355 -19.27 20.25 -7.20
C LEU A 355 -18.34 20.85 -6.15
N THR A 356 -18.81 21.14 -4.93
CA THR A 356 -17.92 21.61 -3.84
C THR A 356 -17.67 20.50 -2.83
N ILE A 357 -16.54 20.55 -2.13
CA ILE A 357 -16.25 19.57 -1.07
C ILE A 357 -17.29 19.60 0.06
N ASN A 358 -17.81 20.78 0.39
CA ASN A 358 -18.89 20.95 1.37
C ASN A 358 -20.20 20.28 0.92
N GLU A 359 -20.50 20.27 -0.39
CA GLU A 359 -21.65 19.53 -0.93
C GLU A 359 -21.44 18.02 -0.85
N CYS A 360 -20.23 17.52 -1.14
CA CYS A 360 -19.89 16.12 -0.97
C CYS A 360 -20.07 15.66 0.49
N LEU A 361 -19.57 16.45 1.45
CA LEU A 361 -19.75 16.19 2.89
C LEU A 361 -21.23 16.23 3.28
N SER A 362 -21.94 17.28 2.88
CA SER A 362 -23.38 17.41 3.18
C SER A 362 -24.19 16.24 2.62
N ASN A 363 -23.81 15.73 1.44
CA ASN A 363 -24.45 14.57 0.85
C ASN A 363 -24.11 13.26 1.59
N TYR A 364 -22.86 13.10 2.03
CA TYR A 364 -22.43 11.94 2.81
C TYR A 364 -23.16 11.84 4.17
N PHE A 365 -23.36 12.97 4.85
CA PHE A 365 -24.05 13.03 6.15
C PHE A 365 -25.57 13.20 6.05
N LYS A 366 -26.14 13.22 4.85
CA LYS A 366 -27.58 13.33 4.65
C LYS A 366 -28.26 12.06 5.13
N GLU A 367 -29.37 12.19 5.87
CA GLU A 367 -30.20 11.04 6.23
C GLU A 367 -30.71 10.33 4.97
N GLU A 368 -30.51 9.03 4.92
CA GLU A 368 -30.95 8.14 3.85
C GLU A 368 -32.14 7.30 4.32
N SER A 369 -33.05 6.99 3.41
CA SER A 369 -34.10 6.00 3.66
C SER A 369 -33.58 4.63 3.28
N ILE A 370 -33.75 3.65 4.16
CA ILE A 370 -33.40 2.27 3.87
C ILE A 370 -34.44 1.72 2.89
N ASP A 371 -33.94 1.26 1.73
CA ASP A 371 -34.77 0.59 0.73
C ASP A 371 -35.18 -0.79 1.21
N GLY A 372 -36.46 -1.11 1.06
CA GLY A 372 -37.03 -2.40 1.43
C GLY A 372 -37.56 -2.49 2.86
N GLU A 373 -37.73 -3.73 3.33
CA GLU A 373 -38.29 -4.03 4.65
C GLU A 373 -37.18 -4.16 5.69
N TRP A 374 -37.26 -3.33 6.72
CA TRP A 374 -36.38 -3.39 7.86
C TRP A 374 -37.09 -4.00 9.06
N LYS A 375 -36.45 -4.98 9.73
CA LYS A 375 -36.98 -5.63 10.93
C LYS A 375 -36.28 -5.09 12.17
N CYS A 376 -37.06 -4.58 13.11
CA CYS A 376 -36.52 -4.09 14.39
C CYS A 376 -36.03 -5.26 15.26
N SER A 377 -34.81 -5.17 15.79
CA SER A 377 -34.24 -6.18 16.71
C SER A 377 -34.93 -6.23 18.08
N GLU A 378 -35.69 -5.19 18.44
CA GLU A 378 -36.25 -5.01 19.77
C GLU A 378 -37.72 -5.44 19.84
N CYS A 379 -38.56 -4.95 18.91
CA CYS A 379 -39.97 -5.33 18.86
C CYS A 379 -40.29 -6.40 17.80
N ASN A 380 -39.31 -6.84 17.02
CA ASN A 380 -39.46 -7.81 15.92
C ASN A 380 -40.44 -7.43 14.81
N GLN A 381 -40.92 -6.19 14.79
CA GLN A 381 -41.83 -5.71 13.75
C GLN A 381 -41.07 -5.22 12.52
N GLN A 382 -41.70 -5.38 11.36
CA GLN A 382 -41.20 -4.86 10.10
C GLN A 382 -41.66 -3.42 9.88
N SER A 383 -40.83 -2.62 9.23
CA SER A 383 -41.11 -1.23 8.89
C SER A 383 -40.44 -0.88 7.57
N LYS A 384 -41.03 0.08 6.86
CA LYS A 384 -40.52 0.65 5.60
C LYS A 384 -40.14 2.11 5.82
N ASN A 385 -39.31 2.66 4.94
CA ASN A 385 -38.90 4.07 4.96
C ASN A 385 -38.19 4.50 6.26
N ILE A 386 -37.43 3.58 6.88
CA ILE A 386 -36.61 3.91 8.05
C ILE A 386 -35.53 4.90 7.62
N LYS A 387 -35.44 6.00 8.36
CA LYS A 387 -34.35 6.97 8.17
C LYS A 387 -33.14 6.54 8.97
N ARG A 388 -32.02 6.42 8.27
CA ARG A 388 -30.70 6.21 8.84
C ARG A 388 -29.89 7.48 8.70
N GLY A 389 -29.41 8.00 9.82
CA GLY A 389 -28.48 9.11 9.86
C GLY A 389 -27.10 8.65 10.34
N ILE A 390 -26.07 9.42 9.97
CA ILE A 390 -24.72 9.25 10.48
C ILE A 390 -24.20 10.59 10.99
N LYS A 391 -23.39 10.57 12.05
CA LYS A 391 -22.69 11.73 12.61
C LYS A 391 -21.29 11.37 13.06
N ILE A 392 -20.36 12.31 13.01
CA ILE A 392 -19.02 12.16 13.57
C ILE A 392 -19.14 12.27 15.10
N SER A 393 -18.86 11.19 15.83
CA SER A 393 -18.81 11.18 17.30
C SER A 393 -17.42 11.44 17.85
N SER A 394 -16.37 11.14 17.08
CA SER A 394 -15.00 11.55 17.37
C SER A 394 -14.32 11.96 16.08
N ALA A 395 -13.79 13.19 16.03
CA ALA A 395 -13.12 13.71 14.86
C ALA A 395 -11.61 13.41 14.96
N PRO A 396 -10.92 13.07 13.84
CA PRO A 396 -9.47 12.83 13.85
C PRO A 396 -8.67 14.15 13.82
N ASN A 397 -7.40 14.12 14.22
CA ASN A 397 -6.53 15.30 14.07
C ASN A 397 -6.17 15.58 12.61
N ILE A 398 -6.07 14.52 11.80
CA ILE A 398 -5.86 14.56 10.37
C ILE A 398 -7.05 13.87 9.72
N LEU A 399 -7.85 14.65 8.99
CA LEU A 399 -9.03 14.16 8.29
C LEU A 399 -8.67 13.88 6.84
N ILE A 400 -8.79 12.63 6.42
CA ILE A 400 -8.62 12.19 5.03
C ILE A 400 -10.00 12.11 4.39
N LEU A 401 -10.20 12.84 3.29
CA LEU A 401 -11.40 12.75 2.46
C LEU A 401 -11.01 12.10 1.13
N HIS A 402 -11.58 10.94 0.85
CA HIS A 402 -11.42 10.25 -0.42
C HIS A 402 -12.61 10.55 -1.33
N LEU A 403 -12.35 11.12 -2.50
CA LEU A 403 -13.39 11.35 -3.49
C LEU A 403 -13.54 10.10 -4.37
N LYS A 404 -14.67 9.38 -4.23
CA LYS A 404 -14.93 8.12 -4.95
C LYS A 404 -15.11 8.36 -6.45
N ARG A 405 -14.00 8.57 -7.15
CA ARG A 405 -13.97 8.88 -8.59
C ARG A 405 -13.97 7.63 -9.46
N PHE A 406 -13.53 6.50 -8.94
CA PHE A 406 -13.48 5.25 -9.70
C PHE A 406 -14.72 4.41 -9.43
N GLN A 407 -15.32 3.93 -10.51
CA GLN A 407 -16.46 3.04 -10.50
C GLN A 407 -16.15 1.86 -11.40
N SER A 408 -16.16 0.64 -10.84
CA SER A 408 -15.89 -0.59 -11.61
C SER A 408 -17.16 -1.26 -12.14
N TYR A 409 -18.32 -0.96 -11.55
CA TYR A 409 -19.62 -1.56 -11.90
C TYR A 409 -20.69 -0.47 -12.11
N PRO A 410 -21.56 -0.55 -13.14
CA PRO A 410 -21.66 -1.64 -14.14
C PRO A 410 -20.58 -1.61 -15.21
N LEU A 411 -19.91 -0.47 -15.41
CA LEU A 411 -18.76 -0.33 -16.30
C LEU A 411 -17.66 0.45 -15.59
N LYS A 412 -16.41 0.09 -15.89
CA LYS A 412 -15.22 0.83 -15.48
C LYS A 412 -15.29 2.27 -15.99
N LYS A 413 -15.41 3.23 -15.08
CA LYS A 413 -15.48 4.67 -15.39
C LYS A 413 -14.80 5.49 -14.30
N LYS A 414 -14.16 6.58 -14.72
CA LYS A 414 -13.72 7.67 -13.84
C LYS A 414 -14.69 8.86 -13.91
N ILE A 415 -15.12 9.35 -12.76
CA ILE A 415 -15.87 10.58 -12.57
C ILE A 415 -14.90 11.77 -12.71
N LYS A 416 -15.00 12.45 -13.85
CA LYS A 416 -14.11 13.57 -14.24
C LYS A 416 -14.63 14.93 -13.78
N GLU A 417 -15.83 14.96 -13.20
CA GLU A 417 -16.51 16.16 -12.75
C GLU A 417 -15.61 16.95 -11.77
N PRO A 418 -15.42 18.26 -12.00
CA PRO A 418 -14.57 19.09 -11.17
C PRO A 418 -15.13 19.23 -9.76
N VAL A 419 -14.26 19.05 -8.76
CA VAL A 419 -14.61 19.26 -7.34
C VAL A 419 -13.78 20.42 -6.81
N VAL A 420 -14.44 21.54 -6.53
CA VAL A 420 -13.82 22.71 -5.89
C VAL A 420 -13.46 22.34 -4.46
N THR A 421 -12.17 22.46 -4.17
CA THR A 421 -11.60 22.18 -2.85
C THR A 421 -11.45 23.49 -2.08
N ASP A 422 -11.96 23.51 -0.85
CA ASP A 422 -11.83 24.67 0.03
C ASP A 422 -10.54 24.57 0.86
N MET A 423 -9.84 25.70 1.05
CA MET A 423 -8.61 25.73 1.86
C MET A 423 -8.89 25.50 3.35
N GLU A 424 -10.09 25.83 3.81
CA GLU A 424 -10.58 25.60 5.16
C GLU A 424 -11.96 24.95 5.06
N ILE A 425 -12.21 23.91 5.86
CA ILE A 425 -13.52 23.29 6.03
C ILE A 425 -13.94 23.29 7.50
N ASN A 426 -15.24 23.30 7.74
CA ASN A 426 -15.79 23.18 9.09
C ASN A 426 -16.81 22.04 9.15
N ILE A 427 -16.47 20.98 9.89
CA ILE A 427 -17.30 19.78 10.01
C ILE A 427 -18.33 19.87 11.16
N LYS A 428 -18.49 21.03 11.81
CA LYS A 428 -19.36 21.20 13.00
C LYS A 428 -20.76 20.65 12.79
N ASN A 429 -21.35 20.89 11.61
CA ASN A 429 -22.72 20.48 11.28
C ASN A 429 -22.88 18.96 11.12
N TYR A 430 -21.78 18.23 10.98
CA TYR A 430 -21.76 16.77 10.81
C TYR A 430 -21.36 16.04 12.10
N CYS A 431 -21.01 16.79 13.15
CA CYS A 431 -20.57 16.27 14.43
C CYS A 431 -21.74 16.06 15.42
N ALA A 432 -21.52 15.18 16.40
CA ALA A 432 -22.28 15.18 17.64
C ALA A 432 -22.04 16.49 18.41
N THR A 433 -22.97 16.87 19.31
CA THR A 433 -23.04 18.20 19.95
C THR A 433 -21.78 18.61 20.71
N ASP A 434 -21.02 17.65 21.21
CA ASP A 434 -19.97 17.88 22.20
C ASP A 434 -18.56 18.06 21.58
N ILE A 435 -18.46 18.09 20.25
CA ILE A 435 -17.17 18.25 19.56
C ILE A 435 -16.83 19.74 19.44
N THR A 436 -15.70 20.13 20.05
CA THR A 436 -15.21 21.51 20.09
C THR A 436 -14.35 21.87 18.88
N TYR A 437 -13.45 20.98 18.45
CA TYR A 437 -12.51 21.22 17.35
C TYR A 437 -13.01 20.65 16.03
N THR A 438 -13.59 21.52 15.21
CA THR A 438 -14.27 21.11 13.97
C THR A 438 -13.79 21.84 12.72
N LYS A 439 -12.83 22.76 12.86
CA LYS A 439 -12.22 23.47 11.74
C LYS A 439 -10.97 22.75 11.29
N TYR A 440 -10.75 22.70 9.98
CA TYR A 440 -9.58 22.08 9.40
C TYR A 440 -9.04 22.91 8.25
N ASP A 441 -7.71 23.00 8.15
CA ASP A 441 -7.00 23.61 7.04
C ASP A 441 -6.45 22.51 6.11
N LEU A 442 -6.58 22.70 4.80
CA LEU A 442 -6.01 21.81 3.80
C LEU A 442 -4.47 21.76 3.97
N SER A 443 -3.92 20.55 4.08
CA SER A 443 -2.48 20.32 4.21
C SER A 443 -1.89 19.60 3.00
N ALA A 444 -2.65 18.69 2.38
CA ALA A 444 -2.23 17.97 1.20
C ALA A 444 -3.42 17.59 0.31
N MET A 445 -3.16 17.34 -0.96
CA MET A 445 -4.06 16.62 -1.84
C MET A 445 -3.27 15.72 -2.81
N ILE A 446 -3.87 14.60 -3.18
CA ILE A 446 -3.40 13.78 -4.29
C ILE A 446 -4.34 14.03 -5.46
N VAL A 447 -3.78 14.28 -6.62
CA VAL A 447 -4.50 14.57 -7.86
C VAL A 447 -4.24 13.43 -8.83
N HIS A 448 -5.29 12.97 -9.50
CA HIS A 448 -5.18 11.90 -10.49
C HIS A 448 -5.60 12.38 -11.89
N SER A 449 -4.69 12.30 -12.86
CA SER A 449 -4.97 12.46 -14.29
C SER A 449 -5.10 11.10 -14.99
N GLY A 450 -5.81 11.04 -16.12
CA GLY A 450 -6.02 9.79 -16.86
C GLY A 450 -7.34 9.08 -16.58
N THR A 451 -7.39 7.79 -16.90
CA THR A 451 -8.55 6.88 -16.82
C THR A 451 -8.55 6.11 -15.50
N ILE A 452 -9.17 4.93 -15.44
CA ILE A 452 -9.14 4.04 -14.26
C ILE A 452 -8.01 3.01 -14.36
N ASP A 453 -7.69 2.56 -15.58
CA ASP A 453 -6.65 1.55 -15.82
C ASP A 453 -5.26 2.19 -16.05
N GLU A 454 -5.23 3.41 -16.58
CA GLU A 454 -3.99 4.16 -16.84
C GLU A 454 -4.13 5.61 -16.42
N GLY A 455 -3.13 6.15 -15.73
CA GLY A 455 -3.15 7.53 -15.30
C GLY A 455 -1.84 8.01 -14.72
N HIS A 456 -1.91 9.10 -13.95
CA HIS A 456 -0.75 9.64 -13.25
C HIS A 456 -1.18 10.33 -11.97
N TYR A 457 -0.44 10.09 -10.89
CA TYR A 457 -0.68 10.68 -9.59
C TYR A 457 0.37 11.73 -9.28
N VAL A 458 -0.08 12.90 -8.84
CA VAL A 458 0.79 13.96 -8.32
C VAL A 458 0.29 14.39 -6.94
N ALA A 459 1.20 14.85 -6.09
CA ALA A 459 0.86 15.35 -4.77
C ALA A 459 1.03 16.86 -4.69
N VAL A 460 0.06 17.56 -4.12
CA VAL A 460 0.18 18.97 -3.75
C VAL A 460 0.21 19.05 -2.24
N VAL A 461 1.32 19.48 -1.67
CA VAL A 461 1.53 19.40 -0.21
C VAL A 461 2.07 20.71 0.36
N LYS A 462 1.53 21.11 1.50
CA LYS A 462 1.98 22.27 2.26
C LYS A 462 3.29 21.94 3.01
N ARG A 463 4.34 22.71 2.75
CA ARG A 463 5.64 22.70 3.42
C ARG A 463 6.04 24.13 3.74
N ASN A 464 6.52 24.41 4.94
CA ASN A 464 6.96 25.75 5.36
C ASN A 464 5.91 26.83 5.02
N GLN A 465 4.63 26.53 5.30
CA GLN A 465 3.46 27.37 5.02
C GLN A 465 3.13 27.63 3.53
N GLN A 466 3.88 27.05 2.60
CA GLN A 466 3.70 27.18 1.16
C GLN A 466 3.30 25.85 0.53
N PHE A 467 2.55 25.86 -0.56
CA PHE A 467 2.20 24.64 -1.27
C PHE A 467 3.20 24.35 -2.39
N PHE A 468 3.53 23.07 -2.54
CA PHE A 468 4.38 22.56 -3.59
C PHE A 468 3.66 21.42 -4.30
N LEU A 469 3.71 21.43 -5.63
CA LEU A 469 3.41 20.30 -6.48
C LEU A 469 4.64 19.39 -6.53
N PHE A 470 4.43 18.12 -6.26
CA PHE A 470 5.41 17.05 -6.37
C PHE A 470 4.92 16.11 -7.48
N ASN A 471 5.64 16.13 -8.58
CA ASN A 471 5.45 15.27 -9.72
C ASN A 471 6.67 14.35 -9.80
N ASP A 472 6.64 13.26 -9.04
CA ASP A 472 7.80 12.40 -8.83
C ASP A 472 9.03 13.18 -8.33
N ASP A 473 10.10 13.28 -9.13
CA ASP A 473 11.33 14.00 -8.79
C ASP A 473 11.26 15.50 -9.11
N GLU A 474 10.23 15.94 -9.84
CA GLU A 474 9.99 17.34 -10.17
C GLU A 474 9.16 18.06 -9.10
N MET A 475 9.51 19.32 -8.85
CA MET A 475 8.88 20.15 -7.84
C MET A 475 8.63 21.58 -8.29
N GLU A 476 7.38 22.01 -8.16
CA GLU A 476 6.95 23.38 -8.43
C GLU A 476 6.28 23.98 -7.19
N ARG A 477 6.53 25.26 -6.91
CA ARG A 477 5.79 25.99 -5.88
C ARG A 477 4.49 26.51 -6.49
N LEU A 478 3.37 26.28 -5.81
CA LEU A 478 2.05 26.73 -6.26
C LEU A 478 1.56 27.96 -5.51
N SER A 479 0.87 28.84 -6.23
CA SER A 479 0.04 29.93 -5.68
C SER A 479 -1.35 29.43 -5.29
N TYR A 480 -2.06 30.17 -4.44
CA TYR A 480 -3.44 29.84 -4.06
C TYR A 480 -4.41 29.78 -5.26
N ASP A 481 -4.22 30.66 -6.26
CA ASP A 481 -5.01 30.64 -7.49
C ASP A 481 -4.80 29.34 -8.27
N GLN A 482 -3.55 28.89 -8.44
CA GLN A 482 -3.26 27.60 -9.08
C GLN A 482 -3.90 26.42 -8.34
N ILE A 483 -3.85 26.41 -7.00
CA ILE A 483 -4.47 25.34 -6.19
C ILE A 483 -6.00 25.33 -6.36
N SER A 484 -6.63 26.51 -6.38
CA SER A 484 -8.09 26.63 -6.53
C SER A 484 -8.61 26.14 -7.89
N ARG A 485 -7.73 26.06 -8.90
CA ARG A 485 -8.02 25.55 -10.24
C ARG A 485 -7.83 24.04 -10.37
N ILE A 486 -7.35 23.36 -9.34
CA ILE A 486 -7.19 21.90 -9.35
C ILE A 486 -8.57 21.25 -9.23
N ASP A 487 -9.05 20.71 -10.33
CA ASP A 487 -10.40 20.16 -10.46
C ASP A 487 -10.47 18.63 -10.22
N SER A 488 -9.35 17.93 -10.37
CA SER A 488 -9.23 16.46 -10.37
C SER A 488 -8.62 15.89 -9.08
N ALA A 489 -8.77 16.59 -7.94
CA ALA A 489 -8.36 16.08 -6.63
C ALA A 489 -9.00 14.71 -6.37
N TYR A 490 -8.22 13.75 -5.87
CA TYR A 490 -8.62 12.38 -5.61
C TYR A 490 -8.67 12.10 -4.10
N LEU A 491 -7.62 12.48 -3.38
CA LEU A 491 -7.55 12.47 -1.92
C LEU A 491 -7.29 13.89 -1.42
N LEU A 492 -7.95 14.26 -0.34
CA LEU A 492 -7.74 15.53 0.35
C LEU A 492 -7.35 15.23 1.81
N ILE A 493 -6.28 15.86 2.29
CA ILE A 493 -5.80 15.70 3.65
C ILE A 493 -5.89 17.05 4.35
N TYR A 494 -6.66 17.06 5.44
CA TYR A 494 -6.99 18.24 6.21
C TYR A 494 -6.42 18.11 7.62
N HIS A 495 -5.71 19.14 8.07
CA HIS A 495 -5.20 19.21 9.45
C HIS A 495 -6.14 20.03 10.31
N ARG A 496 -6.47 19.51 11.50
CA ARG A 496 -7.28 20.23 12.47
C ARG A 496 -6.63 21.57 12.84
N LYS A 497 -7.44 22.62 12.78
CA LYS A 497 -7.09 23.97 13.26
C LYS A 497 -7.27 23.99 14.78
N ILE A 498 -6.22 24.41 15.48
CA ILE A 498 -6.19 24.46 16.95
C ILE A 498 -6.66 25.81 17.44
#